data_AF-A0A969EDN1-F1
#
_entry.id   AF-A0A969EDN1-F1
#
_cell.length_a   1.000
_cell.length_b   1.000
_cell.length_c   1.000
_cell.angle_alpha   90.00
_cell.angle_beta   90.00
_cell.angle_gamma   90.00
#
_symmetry.space_group_name_H-M   'P 1'
#
loop_
_entity.id
_entity.type
_entity.pdbx_description
1 polymer ?
#
loop_
_entity_poly.entity_id
_entity_poly.type
_entity_poly.pdbx_seq_one_letter_code
_entity_poly.pdbx_strand_id
1 'polypeptide(L)' 'MLNCLLAEALSEAAGNLNMTASILESTRDTAVDLSPEAQQRLNMVHMGLAIALQAMNHDEL' A
#
# COMPACT_ATOMS: atom_id res chain seq x y z
N MET A 1 8.22 11.73 24.14
CA MET A 1 6.94 12.31 23.65
C MET A 1 6.93 12.43 22.13
N LEU A 2 7.79 13.24 21.50
CA LEU A 2 7.86 13.34 20.03
C LEU A 2 8.14 11.99 19.35
N ASN A 3 9.11 11.21 19.86
CA ASN A 3 9.42 9.89 19.31
C ASN A 3 8.27 8.88 19.45
N CYS A 4 7.41 9.02 20.48
CA CYS A 4 6.24 8.17 20.66
C CYS A 4 5.15 8.50 19.63
N LEU A 5 4.88 9.81 19.43
CA LEU A 5 3.93 10.28 18.42
C LEU A 5 4.37 9.93 17.00
N LEU A 6 5.68 9.97 16.72
CA LEU A 6 6.21 9.56 15.42
C LEU A 6 6.02 8.05 15.18
N ALA A 7 6.30 7.21 16.19
CA ALA A 7 6.10 5.77 16.09
C ALA A 7 4.62 5.40 15.90
N GLU A 8 3.71 6.07 16.62
CA GLU A 8 2.26 5.91 16.46
C GLU A 8 1.81 6.29 15.04
N ALA A 9 2.23 7.46 14.55
CA ALA A 9 1.89 7.92 13.20
C ALA A 9 2.43 6.99 12.10
N LEU A 10 3.64 6.47 12.25
CA LEU A 10 4.22 5.49 11.32
C LEU A 10 3.48 4.15 11.38
N SER A 11 3.10 3.69 12.57
CA SER A 11 2.30 2.48 12.73
C SER A 11 0.93 2.60 12.08
N GLU A 12 0.24 3.73 12.24
CA GLU A 12 -1.04 3.99 11.58
C GLU A 12 -0.88 4.06 10.05
N ALA A 13 0.16 4.74 9.56
CA ALA A 13 0.44 4.83 8.13
C ALA A 13 0.71 3.44 7.53
N ALA A 14 1.50 2.59 8.21
CA ALA A 14 1.74 1.22 7.77
C ALA A 14 0.45 0.39 7.75
N GLY A 15 -0.42 0.54 8.77
CA GLY A 15 -1.73 -0.09 8.80
C GLY A 15 -2.63 0.33 7.62
N ASN A 16 -2.66 1.63 7.30
CA ASN A 16 -3.44 2.17 6.19
C ASN A 16 -2.95 1.67 4.83
N LEU A 17 -1.62 1.57 4.65
CA LEU A 17 -1.03 1.03 3.42
C LEU A 17 -1.34 -0.45 3.25
N ASN A 18 -1.24 -1.24 4.32
CA ASN A 18 -1.61 -2.66 4.30
C ASN A 18 -3.10 -2.86 3.97
N MET A 19 -3.99 -2.05 4.54
CA MET A 19 -5.42 -2.09 4.21
C MET A 19 -5.66 -1.75 2.73
N THR A 20 -4.97 -0.74 2.22
CA THR A 20 -5.04 -0.33 0.81
C THR A 20 -4.58 -1.47 -0.11
N ALA A 21 -3.53 -2.20 0.26
CA ALA A 21 -3.02 -3.33 -0.53
C ALA A 21 -4.08 -4.43 -0.68
N SER A 22 -4.72 -4.81 0.43
CA SER A 22 -5.80 -5.79 0.44
C SER A 22 -7.01 -5.37 -0.42
N ILE A 23 -7.37 -4.08 -0.39
CA ILE A 23 -8.45 -3.53 -1.23
C ILE A 23 -8.09 -3.62 -2.71
N LEU A 24 -6.86 -3.25 -3.08
CA LEU A 24 -6.42 -3.28 -4.47
C LEU A 24 -6.26 -4.70 -5.00
N GLU A 25 -5.87 -5.67 -4.16
CA GLU A 25 -5.82 -7.09 -4.52
C GLU A 25 -7.23 -7.63 -4.77
N SER A 26 -8.15 -7.35 -3.85
CA SER A 26 -9.57 -7.72 -4.00
C SER A 26 -10.19 -7.07 -5.24
N THR A 27 -9.82 -5.81 -5.53
CA THR A 27 -10.26 -5.09 -6.73
C THR A 27 -9.73 -5.79 -7.98
N ARG A 28 -8.44 -6.16 -8.02
CA ARG A 28 -7.87 -6.88 -9.16
C ARG A 28 -8.60 -8.19 -9.44
N ASP A 29 -8.93 -8.95 -8.40
CA ASP A 29 -9.60 -10.24 -8.52
C ASP A 29 -11.07 -10.10 -8.96
N THR A 30 -11.71 -8.97 -8.62
CA THR A 30 -13.09 -8.65 -9.02
C THR A 30 -13.17 -7.97 -10.39
N ALA A 31 -12.08 -7.35 -10.83
CA ALA A 31 -12.07 -6.47 -11.99
C ALA A 31 -11.80 -7.23 -13.31
N VAL A 32 -12.66 -8.22 -13.58
CA VAL A 32 -12.56 -9.15 -14.72
C VAL A 32 -12.70 -8.44 -16.08
N ASP A 33 -13.26 -7.23 -16.11
CA ASP A 33 -13.59 -6.46 -17.32
C ASP A 33 -12.87 -5.10 -17.44
N LEU A 34 -11.74 -4.89 -16.74
CA LEU A 34 -11.00 -3.64 -16.91
C LEU A 34 -10.41 -3.52 -18.32
N SER A 35 -10.46 -2.30 -18.87
CA SER A 35 -9.68 -1.99 -20.06
C SER A 35 -8.18 -2.16 -19.79
N PRO A 36 -7.36 -2.47 -20.81
CA PRO A 36 -5.91 -2.62 -20.64
C PRO A 36 -5.24 -1.40 -19.98
N GLU A 37 -5.71 -0.20 -20.30
CA GLU A 37 -5.23 1.05 -19.70
C GLU A 37 -5.55 1.14 -18.21
N ALA A 38 -6.77 0.75 -17.80
CA ALA A 38 -7.17 0.77 -16.40
C ALA A 38 -6.40 -0.30 -15.60
N GLN A 39 -6.15 -1.47 -16.19
CA GLN A 39 -5.32 -2.52 -15.59
C GLN A 39 -3.87 -2.06 -15.43
N GLN A 40 -3.31 -1.35 -16.41
CA GLN A 40 -1.97 -0.76 -16.30
C GLN A 40 -1.89 0.26 -15.16
N ARG A 41 -2.88 1.15 -15.03
CA ARG A 41 -2.95 2.13 -13.92
C ARG A 41 -3.03 1.43 -12.57
N LEU A 42 -3.87 0.40 -12.46
CA LEU A 42 -4.00 -0.40 -11.24
C LEU A 42 -2.66 -1.07 -10.86
N ASN A 43 -1.95 -1.63 -11.84
CA ASN A 43 -0.64 -2.23 -11.61
C ASN A 43 0.42 -1.20 -11.17
N MET A 44 0.40 0.02 -11.70
CA MET A 44 1.29 1.09 -11.25
C MET A 44 1.03 1.49 -9.80
N VAL A 45 -0.23 1.59 -9.38
CA VAL A 45 -0.62 1.87 -7.99
C VAL A 45 -0.14 0.75 -7.07
N HIS A 46 -0.36 -0.51 -7.47
CA HIS A 46 0.14 -1.69 -6.73
C HIS A 46 1.66 -1.68 -6.53
N MET A 47 2.43 -1.40 -7.59
CA MET A 47 3.89 -1.30 -7.49
C MET A 47 4.34 -0.17 -6.55
N GLY A 48 3.73 1.01 -6.65
CA GLY A 48 4.03 2.14 -5.76
C GLY A 48 3.74 1.82 -4.30
N LEU A 49 2.64 1.12 -4.04
CA LEU A 49 2.26 0.69 -2.70
C LEU A 49 3.23 -0.34 -2.12
N ALA A 50 3.65 -1.31 -2.92
CA ALA A 50 4.64 -2.31 -2.50
C ALA A 50 5.98 -1.65 -2.11
N ILE A 51 6.43 -0.65 -2.86
CA ILE A 51 7.64 0.12 -2.55
C ILE A 51 7.46 0.90 -1.23
N ALA A 52 6.31 1.54 -1.02
CA ALA A 52 6.03 2.28 0.21
C ALA A 52 6.05 1.36 1.44
N LEU A 53 5.40 0.19 1.36
CA LEU A 53 5.43 -0.81 2.43
C LEU A 53 6.85 -1.33 2.68
N GLN A 54 7.63 -1.59 1.63
CA GLN A 54 9.02 -2.03 1.76
C GLN A 54 9.89 -0.98 2.46
N ALA A 55 9.70 0.31 2.17
CA ALA A 55 10.43 1.39 2.80
C ALA A 55 10.09 1.52 4.29
N MET A 56 8.82 1.29 4.67
CA MET A 56 8.40 1.33 6.08
C MET A 56 8.92 0.15 6.90
N ASN A 57 9.10 -1.02 6.27
CA ASN A 57 9.65 -2.21 6.95
C ASN A 57 11.19 -2.20 7.05
N HIS A 58 11.89 -1.30 6.35
CA HIS A 58 13.36 -1.20 6.39
C HIS A 58 13.92 -0.47 7.63
N ASP A 59 13.07 0.03 8.53
CA ASP A 59 13.49 0.66 9.79
C ASP A 59 13.91 -0.35 10.89
N GLU A 60 13.97 -1.66 10.58
CA GLU A 60 14.40 -2.72 11.53
C GLU A 60 15.91 -3.08 11.49
N LEU A 61 16.78 -2.33 10.78
CA LEU A 61 18.23 -2.62 10.66
C LEU A 61 19.14 -1.73 11.52
#